data_AF-A0A142NPH4-F1
#
_entry.id   AF-A0A142NPH4-F1
#
_cell.length_a   1.000
_cell.length_b   1.000
_cell.length_c   1.000
_cell.angle_alpha   90.00
_cell.angle_beta   90.00
_cell.angle_gamma   90.00
#
_symmetry.space_group_name_H-M   'P 1'
#
loop_
_entity.id
_entity.type
_entity.pdbx_description
1 polymer ?
#
loop_
_entity_poly.entity_id
_entity_poly.type
_entity_poly.pdbx_seq_one_letter_code
_entity_poly.pdbx_strand_id
1 'polypeptide(L)'
;MTKTIDALKAELARAGEVAIGFNRTKQFLSNPTGFLGLRRPVLPAAQVIVSDYGLWAAVDGFPEGGVPWSRILEVHIAKVNVSSYVDVSIRTPDTPDRRRTLRLPHMLTVDPETLAKWIVMELMERGNPI
;
A
#
# COMPACT_ATOMS: atom_id res chain seq x y z
N MET A 1 1.00 -16.46 -8.71
CA MET A 1 -0.28 -16.62 -7.99
C MET A 1 -0.78 -15.24 -7.63
N THR A 2 -1.95 -14.86 -8.12
CA THR A 2 -2.62 -13.62 -7.70
C THR A 2 -3.19 -13.88 -6.31
N LYS A 3 -2.73 -13.14 -5.28
CA LYS A 3 -3.34 -13.24 -3.94
C LYS A 3 -4.78 -12.76 -4.02
N THR A 4 -5.74 -13.59 -3.61
CA THR A 4 -7.15 -13.20 -3.52
C THR A 4 -7.37 -12.33 -2.28
N ILE A 5 -8.47 -11.56 -2.27
CA ILE A 5 -8.84 -10.74 -1.10
C ILE A 5 -9.01 -11.62 0.14
N ASP A 6 -9.64 -12.78 0.01
CA ASP A 6 -9.84 -13.71 1.13
C ASP A 6 -8.51 -14.20 1.73
N ALA A 7 -7.52 -14.48 0.88
CA ALA A 7 -6.18 -14.87 1.34
C ALA A 7 -5.48 -13.72 2.08
N LEU A 8 -5.63 -12.49 1.60
CA LEU A 8 -5.07 -11.29 2.25
C LEU A 8 -5.74 -11.02 3.61
N LYS A 9 -7.07 -11.13 3.68
CA LYS A 9 -7.82 -11.01 4.94
C LYS A 9 -7.46 -12.10 5.94
N ALA A 10 -7.33 -13.34 5.49
CA ALA A 10 -6.90 -14.45 6.36
C ALA A 10 -5.46 -14.24 6.87
N GLU A 11 -4.57 -13.71 6.03
CA GLU A 11 -3.20 -13.38 6.43
C GLU A 11 -3.19 -12.25 7.47
N LEU A 12 -3.99 -11.20 7.26
CA LEU A 12 -4.17 -10.11 8.21
C LEU A 12 -4.71 -10.63 9.55
N ALA A 13 -5.78 -11.41 9.55
CA ALA A 13 -6.37 -11.97 10.76
C ALA A 13 -5.40 -12.88 11.55
N ARG A 14 -4.46 -13.52 10.85
CA ARG A 14 -3.47 -14.41 11.47
C ARG A 14 -2.25 -13.66 12.01
N ALA A 15 -1.77 -12.63 11.30
CA ALA A 15 -0.49 -11.99 11.57
C ALA A 15 -0.61 -10.56 12.12
N GLY A 16 -1.80 -9.95 12.10
CA GLY A 16 -2.05 -8.55 12.45
C GLY A 16 -1.58 -7.54 11.39
N GLU A 17 -0.80 -8.00 10.41
CA GLU A 17 -0.33 -7.21 9.27
C GLU A 17 -0.04 -8.07 8.04
N VAL A 18 -0.06 -7.43 6.87
CA VAL A 18 0.31 -8.01 5.59
C VAL A 18 1.28 -7.07 4.88
N ALA A 19 2.50 -7.56 4.65
CA ALA A 19 3.52 -6.86 3.90
C ALA A 19 3.40 -7.17 2.39
N ILE A 20 3.29 -6.12 1.58
CA ILE A 20 3.21 -6.19 0.12
C ILE A 20 4.48 -5.58 -0.46
N GLY A 21 5.21 -6.38 -1.25
CA GLY A 21 6.42 -5.95 -1.93
C GLY A 21 6.22 -5.72 -3.44
N PHE A 22 7.30 -5.36 -4.13
CA PHE A 22 7.31 -5.32 -5.60
C PHE A 22 7.28 -6.70 -6.23
N ASN A 23 6.61 -6.81 -7.38
CA ASN A 23 6.67 -8.01 -8.21
C ASN A 23 8.11 -8.27 -8.72
N ARG A 24 8.57 -9.53 -8.59
CA ARG A 24 9.95 -9.98 -8.89
C ARG A 24 10.45 -9.57 -10.27
N THR A 25 9.60 -9.65 -11.29
CA THR A 25 9.97 -9.26 -12.67
C THR A 25 10.29 -7.77 -12.80
N LYS A 26 9.70 -6.93 -11.93
CA LYS A 26 9.85 -5.47 -11.99
C LYS A 26 10.87 -4.91 -10.98
N GLN A 27 11.27 -5.69 -9.98
CA GLN A 27 12.43 -5.37 -9.12
C GLN A 27 13.72 -5.18 -9.95
N PHE A 28 13.87 -5.90 -11.07
CA PHE A 28 15.01 -5.74 -11.98
C PHE A 28 15.03 -4.40 -12.71
N LEU A 29 13.87 -3.76 -12.92
CA LEU A 29 13.76 -2.48 -13.61
C LEU A 29 14.00 -1.29 -12.67
N SER A 30 13.66 -1.44 -11.39
CA SER A 30 13.78 -0.38 -10.37
C SER A 30 15.17 -0.28 -9.73
N ASN A 31 16.15 -1.10 -10.14
CA ASN A 31 17.45 -1.19 -9.47
C ASN A 31 18.59 -0.62 -10.33
N PRO A 32 18.75 0.71 -10.44
CA PRO A 32 19.78 1.33 -11.28
C PRO A 32 21.23 1.18 -10.75
N THR A 33 21.45 0.50 -9.61
CA THR A 33 22.78 0.31 -9.00
C THR A 33 23.26 -1.14 -8.94
N GLY A 34 22.55 -2.08 -9.59
CA GLY A 34 22.75 -3.52 -9.37
C GLY A 34 23.71 -4.26 -10.33
N PHE A 35 24.47 -3.59 -11.21
CA PHE A 35 25.23 -4.30 -12.25
C PHE A 35 26.66 -4.71 -11.89
N LEU A 36 27.20 -4.35 -10.72
CA LEU A 36 28.53 -4.79 -10.28
C LEU A 36 28.60 -4.91 -8.76
N GLY A 37 28.42 -6.13 -8.24
CA GLY A 37 28.72 -6.44 -6.84
C GLY A 37 27.73 -7.41 -6.22
N LEU A 38 28.21 -8.62 -5.97
CA LEU A 38 27.63 -9.64 -5.10
C LEU A 38 26.84 -9.02 -3.94
N ARG A 39 25.50 -9.06 -4.00
CA ARG A 39 24.65 -8.73 -2.86
C ARG A 39 23.87 -9.95 -2.44
N ARG A 40 23.99 -10.28 -1.15
CA ARG A 40 23.12 -11.18 -0.40
C ARG A 40 21.65 -11.00 -0.83
N PRO A 41 20.82 -12.04 -0.76
CA PRO A 41 19.38 -11.90 -0.93
C PRO A 41 18.85 -11.05 0.24
N VAL A 42 18.89 -9.73 0.10
CA VAL A 42 18.11 -8.82 0.94
C VAL A 42 16.68 -9.10 0.54
N LEU A 43 15.91 -9.71 1.45
CA LEU A 43 14.48 -9.85 1.28
C LEU A 43 13.92 -8.49 0.86
N PRO A 44 13.09 -8.41 -0.19
CA PRO A 44 12.58 -7.13 -0.66
C PRO A 44 11.87 -6.43 0.51
N ALA A 45 12.30 -5.20 0.83
CA ALA A 45 11.66 -4.40 1.85
C ALA A 45 10.18 -4.19 1.50
N ALA A 46 9.30 -4.28 2.50
CA ALA A 46 7.88 -4.03 2.32
C ALA A 46 7.66 -2.64 1.71
N GLN A 47 6.79 -2.56 0.71
CA GLN A 47 6.46 -1.31 0.02
C GLN A 47 5.14 -0.75 0.50
N VAL A 48 4.19 -1.64 0.82
CA VAL A 48 2.93 -1.31 1.47
C VAL A 48 2.72 -2.31 2.59
N ILE A 49 2.28 -1.83 3.76
CA ILE A 49 1.87 -2.69 4.88
C ILE A 49 0.43 -2.33 5.20
N VAL A 50 -0.45 -3.32 5.16
CA VAL A 50 -1.84 -3.21 5.63
C VAL A 50 -1.92 -3.91 6.97
N SER A 51 -2.37 -3.22 8.00
CA SER A 51 -2.44 -3.75 9.37
C SER A 51 -3.81 -3.50 10.01
N ASP A 52 -4.04 -4.12 11.17
CA ASP A 52 -5.25 -3.87 11.96
C ASP A 52 -5.42 -2.40 12.35
N TYR A 53 -4.33 -1.64 12.44
CA TYR A 53 -4.33 -0.26 12.91
C TYR A 53 -4.39 0.77 11.77
N GLY A 54 -3.94 0.40 10.58
CA GLY A 54 -3.89 1.31 9.46
C GLY A 54 -3.04 0.84 8.29
N LEU A 55 -2.66 1.80 7.47
CA LEU A 55 -1.93 1.61 6.23
C LEU A 55 -0.57 2.31 6.31
N TRP A 56 0.49 1.66 5.84
CA TRP A 56 1.80 2.27 5.65
C TRP A 56 2.30 2.05 4.23
N ALA A 57 3.08 2.98 3.68
CA ALA A 57 3.74 2.81 2.40
C ALA A 57 5.12 3.48 2.33
N ALA A 58 6.06 2.83 1.64
CA ALA A 58 7.41 3.31 1.39
C ALA A 58 7.45 4.33 0.22
N VAL A 59 6.76 5.47 0.37
CA VAL A 59 6.75 6.56 -0.61
C VAL A 59 6.99 7.89 0.07
N ASP A 60 7.59 8.82 -0.68
CA ASP A 60 7.78 10.17 -0.17
C ASP A 60 6.45 10.82 0.19
N GLY A 61 6.41 11.46 1.36
CA GLY A 61 5.22 12.09 1.92
C GLY A 61 4.24 11.17 2.66
N PHE A 62 4.43 9.85 2.67
CA PHE A 62 3.67 8.98 3.58
C PHE A 62 4.22 9.10 5.01
N PRO A 63 3.38 9.23 6.05
CA PRO A 63 3.87 9.31 7.44
C PRO A 63 4.68 8.07 7.84
N GLU A 64 5.83 8.28 8.50
CA GLU A 64 6.75 7.19 8.89
C GLU A 64 6.09 6.12 9.76
N GLY A 65 5.21 6.53 10.68
CA GLY A 65 4.44 5.62 11.54
C GLY A 65 3.18 5.03 10.91
N GLY A 66 2.94 5.28 9.62
CA GLY A 66 1.71 4.89 8.93
C GLY A 66 0.54 5.84 9.18
N VAL A 67 -0.57 5.57 8.51
CA VAL A 67 -1.83 6.32 8.60
C VAL A 67 -2.88 5.40 9.23
N PRO A 68 -3.43 5.75 10.40
CA PRO A 68 -4.47 4.94 11.03
C PRO A 68 -5.76 4.98 10.22
N TRP A 69 -6.58 3.92 10.30
CA TRP A 69 -7.85 3.81 9.56
C TRP A 69 -8.78 5.02 9.79
N SER A 70 -8.81 5.57 11.01
CA SER A 70 -9.61 6.74 11.38
C SER A 70 -9.22 8.04 10.66
N ARG A 71 -8.03 8.08 10.04
CA ARG A 71 -7.52 9.24 9.29
C ARG A 71 -7.62 9.05 7.78
N ILE A 72 -7.92 7.85 7.30
CA ILE A 72 -8.15 7.59 5.88
C ILE A 72 -9.58 8.00 5.55
N LEU A 73 -9.74 8.85 4.55
CA LEU A 73 -11.03 9.37 4.10
C LEU A 73 -11.57 8.54 2.94
N GLU A 74 -10.76 8.37 1.92
CA GLU A 74 -11.17 7.79 0.65
C GLU A 74 -10.00 7.06 -0.01
N VAL A 75 -10.32 6.07 -0.83
CA VAL A 75 -9.38 5.30 -1.62
C VAL A 75 -9.89 5.28 -3.05
N HIS A 76 -9.03 5.67 -4.00
CA HIS A 76 -9.39 5.76 -5.41
C HIS A 76 -8.38 5.02 -6.28
N ILE A 77 -8.86 4.41 -7.35
CA ILE A 77 -8.00 3.87 -8.39
C ILE A 77 -7.84 4.95 -9.46
N ALA A 78 -6.63 5.49 -9.59
CA ALA A 78 -6.27 6.41 -10.65
C ALA A 78 -5.60 5.64 -11.80
N LYS A 79 -6.12 5.77 -13.02
CA LYS A 79 -5.50 5.18 -14.22
C LYS A 79 -4.74 6.25 -14.98
N VAL A 80 -3.43 6.06 -15.16
CA VAL A 80 -2.58 6.95 -15.95
C VAL A 80 -1.90 6.11 -17.02
N ASN A 81 -2.26 6.36 -18.28
CA ASN A 81 -1.83 5.56 -19.44
C ASN A 81 -2.15 4.06 -19.27
N VAL A 82 -1.14 3.20 -19.36
CA VAL A 82 -1.23 1.74 -19.24
C VAL A 82 -1.05 1.25 -17.79
N SER A 83 -0.98 2.16 -16.81
CA SER A 83 -0.76 1.81 -15.39
C SER A 83 -1.90 2.32 -14.50
N SER A 84 -2.23 1.51 -13.48
CA SER A 84 -3.18 1.86 -12.43
C SER A 84 -2.44 2.12 -11.13
N TYR A 85 -2.89 3.12 -10.39
CA TYR A 85 -2.37 3.56 -9.10
C TYR A 85 -3.50 3.57 -8.07
N VAL A 86 -3.14 3.38 -6.82
CA VAL A 86 -4.06 3.55 -5.69
C VAL A 86 -3.70 4.85 -5.00
N ASP A 87 -4.63 5.79 -5.01
CA ASP A 87 -4.52 7.07 -4.33
C ASP A 87 -5.34 7.02 -3.04
N VAL A 88 -4.69 7.30 -1.91
CA VAL A 88 -5.28 7.27 -0.57
C VAL A 88 -5.36 8.70 -0.06
N SER A 89 -6.56 9.12 0.28
CA SER A 89 -6.81 10.45 0.82
C SER A 89 -6.89 10.39 2.33
N ILE A 90 -6.14 11.28 2.98
CA ILE A 90 -5.96 11.27 4.43
C ILE A 90 -6.29 12.64 5.02
N ARG A 91 -6.75 12.66 6.27
CA ARG A 91 -6.85 13.88 7.08
C ARG A 91 -5.46 14.31 7.54
N THR A 92 -5.17 15.59 7.38
CA THR A 92 -3.97 16.21 7.95
C THR A 92 -4.18 16.40 9.46
N PRO A 93 -3.23 16.00 10.33
CA PRO A 93 -3.43 16.12 11.78
C PRO A 93 -3.65 17.58 12.22
N ASP A 94 -2.86 18.48 11.63
CA ASP A 94 -2.80 19.88 12.05
C ASP A 94 -3.90 20.76 11.41
N THR A 95 -4.54 20.26 10.34
CA THR A 95 -5.58 20.97 9.60
C THR A 95 -6.68 19.99 9.19
N PRO A 96 -7.67 19.72 10.04
CA PRO A 96 -8.69 18.68 9.81
C PRO A 96 -9.53 18.95 8.56
N ASP A 97 -9.69 20.20 8.15
CA ASP A 97 -10.41 20.59 6.93
C ASP A 97 -9.57 20.34 5.66
N ARG A 98 -8.28 20.09 5.79
CA ARG A 98 -7.35 19.92 4.67
C ARG A 98 -7.10 18.43 4.39
N ARG A 99 -7.62 17.99 3.25
CA ARG A 99 -7.34 16.68 2.66
C ARG A 99 -5.96 16.66 2.00
N ARG A 100 -5.22 15.58 2.22
CA ARG A 100 -3.98 15.27 1.50
C ARG A 100 -4.15 13.93 0.77
N THR A 101 -3.80 13.87 -0.50
CA THR A 101 -3.82 12.63 -1.30
C THR A 101 -2.40 12.09 -1.44
N LEU A 102 -2.21 10.81 -1.13
CA LEU A 102 -0.96 10.09 -1.21
C LEU A 102 -1.10 8.93 -2.19
N ARG A 103 -0.12 8.75 -3.07
CA ARG A 103 -0.12 7.68 -4.07
C ARG A 103 0.67 6.49 -3.58
N LEU A 104 0.04 5.32 -3.51
CA LEU A 104 0.74 4.08 -3.15
C LEU A 104 1.73 3.68 -4.26
N PRO A 105 2.81 2.95 -3.90
CA PRO A 105 3.70 2.34 -4.88
C PRO A 105 2.90 1.51 -5.89
N HIS A 106 3.27 1.64 -7.17
CA HIS A 106 2.73 0.81 -8.22
C HIS A 106 3.55 -0.49 -8.35
N MET A 107 3.16 -1.41 -9.24
CA MET A 107 3.92 -2.65 -9.52
C MET A 107 4.11 -3.59 -8.32
N LEU A 108 3.16 -3.56 -7.38
CA LEU A 108 3.12 -4.44 -6.22
C LEU A 108 2.84 -5.90 -6.64
N THR A 109 3.10 -6.85 -5.73
CA THR A 109 2.72 -8.26 -5.91
C THR A 109 1.21 -8.48 -5.93
N VAL A 110 0.44 -7.50 -5.46
CA VAL A 110 -1.02 -7.46 -5.50
C VAL A 110 -1.45 -6.47 -6.58
N ASP A 111 -2.45 -6.83 -7.37
CA ASP A 111 -3.02 -5.95 -8.38
C ASP A 111 -3.62 -4.67 -7.74
N PRO A 112 -3.44 -3.47 -8.32
CA PRO A 112 -3.97 -2.23 -7.76
C PRO A 112 -5.48 -2.24 -7.51
N GLU A 113 -6.27 -2.90 -8.36
CA GLU A 113 -7.72 -3.00 -8.16
C GLU A 113 -8.06 -3.90 -6.98
N THR A 114 -7.37 -5.03 -6.86
CA THR A 114 -7.52 -5.95 -5.73
C THR A 114 -7.11 -5.26 -4.42
N LEU A 115 -5.99 -4.53 -4.44
CA LEU A 115 -5.50 -3.78 -3.30
C LEU A 115 -6.49 -2.68 -2.88
N ALA A 116 -6.97 -1.86 -3.83
CA ALA A 116 -7.93 -0.80 -3.52
C ALA A 116 -9.24 -1.37 -2.95
N LYS A 117 -9.80 -2.41 -3.56
CA LYS A 117 -11.00 -3.09 -3.05
C LYS A 117 -10.80 -3.59 -1.62
N TRP A 118 -9.66 -4.21 -1.35
CA TRP A 118 -9.36 -4.70 0.00
C TRP A 118 -9.22 -3.56 1.02
N ILE A 119 -8.46 -2.51 0.71
CA ILE A 119 -8.31 -1.34 1.61
C ILE A 119 -9.67 -0.70 1.88
N VAL A 120 -10.56 -0.60 0.89
CA VAL A 120 -11.93 -0.10 1.08
C VAL A 120 -12.71 -0.97 2.05
N MET A 121 -12.61 -2.31 1.95
CA MET A 121 -13.26 -3.21 2.91
C MET A 121 -12.75 -3.00 4.33
N GLU A 122 -11.43 -2.91 4.54
CA GLU A 122 -10.86 -2.63 5.86
C GLU A 122 -11.29 -1.25 6.38
N LEU A 123 -11.39 -0.25 5.49
CA LEU A 123 -11.86 1.09 5.84
C LEU A 123 -13.34 1.08 6.29
N MET A 124 -14.20 0.28 5.65
CA MET A 124 -15.59 0.13 6.06
C MET A 124 -15.72 -0.60 7.40
N GLU A 125 -14.83 -1.53 7.71
CA GLU A 125 -14.86 -2.31 8.95
C GLU A 125 -14.24 -1.57 10.14
N ARG A 126 -13.17 -0.81 9.92
CA ARG A 126 -12.29 -0.28 10.99
C ARG A 126 -12.13 1.25 10.95
N GLY A 127 -12.45 1.86 9.83
CA GLY A 127 -12.32 3.29 9.62
C GLY A 127 -13.49 4.08 10.17
N ASN A 128 -13.49 5.37 9.82
CA ASN A 128 -14.64 6.24 10.02
C ASN A 128 -15.00 6.84 8.65
N PRO A 129 -15.54 6.02 7.73
CA PRO A 129 -15.83 6.44 6.36
C PRO A 129 -16.87 7.58 6.38
N ILE A 130 -16.66 8.59 5.53
CA ILE A 130 -17.64 9.66 5.27
C ILE A 130 -18.61 9.18 4.19
#